data_AF-A0AAQ3NC96-F1
#
_entry.id   AF-A0AAQ3NC96-F1
#
_cell.length_a   1.000
_cell.length_b   1.000
_cell.length_c   1.000
_cell.angle_alpha   90.00
_cell.angle_beta   90.00
_cell.angle_gamma   90.00
#
_symmetry.space_group_name_H-M   'P 1'
#
loop_
_entity.id
_entity.type
_entity.pdbx_description
1 polymer ?
#
loop_
_entity_poly.entity_id
_entity_poly.type
_entity_poly.pdbx_seq_one_letter_code
_entity_poly.pdbx_strand_id
1 'polypeptide(L)'
;KLKRAEGAQWNTLSEVKTLGSTVAPQSLSRVSLVFGIFATGNLQLGFQSRYDSLLRFLMLTFIFLAMAGSGVPPSPWRGLKPKKLPLSNPVICIIHAYLHLCIYMFFHLMASERSLAGGKKKEVKKETGLGLTHRKAENFGEWYSEVVVNAEMIEYYDISGCYILRPWSMAIWEIMQVRVASNVENNLQEFFDPEIKKMKIKNCYFPLFVSPGVLQKEKDHVEGFAPEVAWVTKSGESELEIPIAIRPTSETVMYPYYSKWIRGHRDLPLKLNQWCNVVRWEFSNPTPFIRSREFLWQEGHTAFATKEEADAEVLDILELYRRIYEEYLAVPVIKGKKSELEKFAGGLYTTSVEAFIPNTGRGIQGATSHCLGQNFAKMFEINFENEKGEKAMVWQNSWAYSTRTIGVMVMVHGDDKGLVLPPKVASVQVIVIPVPYKDADTQGIFDACSATVNALSEAGIRAESDFRDNYSPGWKYSHWEMKGVPLRIEIGPKDLANKQVRAVRRDNGAKIDIASADLAVEIKKLLDNIQQNLFDIAKQKRDECIQIVHTWDEFVQALNQRKMILAPWCDEEEVEADVKARTKGEMGAAKTLCSPFDQPELPEGTKCFASGKPATKWTYWGRSY
;
A
#
# COMPACT_ATOMS: atom_id res chain seq x y z
N LYS A 1 5.66 31.40 -13.97
CA LYS A 1 5.90 32.38 -15.07
C LYS A 1 7.21 33.11 -14.79
N LEU A 2 8.03 33.32 -15.84
CA LEU A 2 9.26 34.17 -15.93
C LEU A 2 10.50 33.53 -15.26
N LYS A 3 11.62 33.17 -15.91
CA LYS A 3 12.42 33.74 -17.03
C LYS A 3 12.75 35.23 -16.85
N ARG A 4 13.96 35.53 -16.36
CA ARG A 4 14.94 36.45 -16.99
C ARG A 4 16.25 36.63 -16.20
N ALA A 5 17.32 36.82 -16.98
CA ALA A 5 18.63 37.42 -16.69
C ALA A 5 19.57 36.64 -15.75
N GLU A 6 20.64 36.01 -16.24
CA GLU A 6 21.92 36.62 -16.70
C GLU A 6 22.64 37.45 -15.63
N GLY A 7 23.77 36.91 -15.16
CA GLY A 7 24.96 37.70 -14.81
C GLY A 7 25.14 38.06 -13.34
N ALA A 8 25.92 37.27 -12.59
CA ALA A 8 26.84 37.80 -11.58
C ALA A 8 27.92 36.76 -11.22
N GLN A 9 29.15 37.27 -11.16
CA GLN A 9 30.43 36.59 -10.98
C GLN A 9 30.57 35.88 -9.63
N TRP A 10 31.39 34.82 -9.59
CA TRP A 10 32.25 34.55 -8.45
C TRP A 10 33.70 34.46 -8.93
N ASN A 11 34.45 35.53 -8.66
CA ASN A 11 35.90 35.57 -8.71
C ASN A 11 36.45 34.82 -7.49
N THR A 12 37.40 33.92 -7.71
CA THR A 12 38.54 33.73 -6.79
C THR A 12 39.80 33.56 -7.63
N LEU A 13 40.59 34.62 -7.65
CA LEU A 13 42.01 34.65 -7.98
C LEU A 13 42.79 33.74 -7.03
N SER A 14 43.77 33.00 -7.53
CA SER A 14 45.18 33.20 -7.13
C SER A 14 46.11 32.21 -7.85
N GLU A 15 47.20 32.76 -8.41
CA GLU A 15 48.46 32.07 -8.78
C GLU A 15 48.36 31.12 -9.99
N VAL A 16 48.82 31.49 -11.20
CA VAL A 16 50.24 31.65 -11.56
C VAL A 16 50.39 32.75 -12.63
N LYS A 17 51.21 33.76 -12.35
CA LYS A 17 51.70 34.73 -13.33
C LYS A 17 52.96 34.21 -14.02
N THR A 18 53.08 34.60 -15.29
CA THR A 18 54.31 34.89 -16.08
C THR A 18 55.24 33.76 -16.55
N LEU A 19 55.08 33.40 -17.83
CA LEU A 19 56.11 33.31 -18.90
C LEU A 19 55.31 32.98 -20.18
N GLY A 20 55.12 33.89 -21.12
CA GLY A 20 56.11 34.18 -22.16
C GLY A 20 55.56 33.74 -23.53
N SER A 21 54.95 34.70 -24.23
CA SER A 21 54.56 34.73 -25.65
C SER A 21 55.09 33.62 -26.60
N THR A 22 54.18 32.89 -27.26
CA THR A 22 54.11 32.72 -28.73
C THR A 22 52.91 31.82 -29.11
N VAL A 23 52.33 32.08 -30.29
CA VAL A 23 51.25 31.36 -31.02
C VAL A 23 49.85 32.01 -30.99
N ALA A 24 49.32 32.20 -32.20
CA ALA A 24 48.27 33.13 -32.62
C ALA A 24 46.81 32.66 -32.40
N PRO A 25 45.82 33.59 -32.39
CA PRO A 25 44.43 33.30 -32.06
C PRO A 25 43.59 32.97 -33.30
N GLN A 26 43.58 31.72 -33.76
CA GLN A 26 42.58 31.25 -34.76
C GLN A 26 42.06 29.81 -34.54
N SER A 27 42.41 29.13 -33.45
CA SER A 27 41.97 27.74 -33.18
C SER A 27 40.81 27.59 -32.20
N LEU A 28 40.32 28.70 -31.60
CA LEU A 28 39.28 28.65 -30.56
C LEU A 28 37.83 28.77 -31.07
N SER A 29 37.58 29.14 -32.34
CA SER A 29 36.21 29.31 -32.86
C SER A 29 35.55 28.02 -33.37
N ARG A 30 36.32 26.95 -33.62
CA ARG A 30 35.76 25.65 -34.09
C ARG A 30 35.45 24.67 -32.96
N VAL A 31 36.01 24.86 -31.77
CA VAL A 31 35.74 24.00 -30.61
C VAL A 31 34.37 24.32 -30.00
N SER A 32 33.96 25.60 -29.99
CA SER A 32 32.66 26.02 -29.42
C SER A 32 31.43 25.58 -30.23
N LEU A 33 31.57 25.30 -31.54
CA LEU A 33 30.44 24.85 -32.37
C LEU A 33 30.15 23.35 -32.21
N VAL A 34 31.15 22.55 -31.84
CA VAL A 34 30.99 21.09 -31.66
C VAL A 34 30.40 20.74 -30.29
N PHE A 35 30.70 21.52 -29.26
CA PHE A 35 30.07 21.37 -27.93
C PHE A 35 28.56 21.64 -27.95
N GLY A 36 28.08 22.53 -28.83
CA GLY A 36 26.66 22.85 -28.94
C GLY A 36 25.78 21.72 -29.51
N ILE A 37 26.35 20.82 -30.33
CA ILE A 37 25.60 19.71 -30.95
C ILE A 37 25.54 18.48 -30.03
N PHE A 38 26.55 18.28 -29.17
CA PHE A 38 26.58 17.14 -28.24
C PHE A 38 25.65 17.32 -27.02
N ALA A 39 25.38 18.58 -26.63
CA ALA A 39 24.51 18.90 -25.50
C ALA A 39 23.02 18.68 -25.77
N THR A 40 22.59 18.64 -27.04
CA THR A 40 21.17 18.46 -27.42
C THR A 40 20.80 17.02 -27.76
N GLY A 41 21.77 16.15 -28.09
CA GLY A 41 21.50 14.76 -28.48
C GLY A 41 21.54 13.70 -27.36
N ASN A 42 22.01 14.04 -26.15
CA ASN A 42 22.35 13.05 -25.11
C ASN A 42 21.33 12.92 -23.95
N LEU A 43 20.12 13.45 -24.11
CA LEU A 43 19.07 13.35 -23.08
C LEU A 43 18.31 12.01 -23.05
N GLN A 44 18.61 11.05 -23.94
CA GLN A 44 17.81 9.81 -24.10
C GLN A 44 18.57 8.47 -23.93
N LEU A 45 19.82 8.46 -23.45
CA LEU A 45 20.60 7.20 -23.32
C LEU A 45 21.00 6.88 -21.87
N GLY A 46 20.99 5.59 -21.53
CA GLY A 46 21.37 5.04 -20.21
C GLY A 46 22.85 5.21 -19.85
N PHE A 47 23.19 5.02 -18.58
CA PHE A 47 24.51 5.36 -17.99
C PHE A 47 25.71 4.66 -18.66
N GLN A 48 25.59 3.39 -19.03
CA GLN A 48 26.66 2.63 -19.69
C GLN A 48 26.97 3.15 -21.11
N SER A 49 25.93 3.52 -21.86
CA SER A 49 26.03 4.04 -23.24
C SER A 49 26.66 5.44 -23.30
N ARG A 50 26.40 6.26 -22.26
CA ARG A 50 27.03 7.57 -22.09
C ARG A 50 28.55 7.46 -21.87
N TYR A 51 29.01 6.42 -21.17
CA TYR A 51 30.44 6.22 -20.88
C TYR A 51 31.23 5.78 -22.13
N ASP A 52 30.70 4.83 -22.89
CA ASP A 52 31.32 4.37 -24.15
C ASP A 52 31.37 5.47 -25.22
N SER A 53 30.35 6.32 -25.26
CA SER A 53 30.30 7.45 -26.20
C SER A 53 31.31 8.54 -25.84
N LEU A 54 31.51 8.81 -24.55
CA LEU A 54 32.52 9.75 -24.05
C LEU A 54 33.95 9.24 -24.36
N LEU A 55 34.18 7.94 -24.20
CA LEU A 55 35.49 7.33 -24.45
C LEU A 55 35.86 7.35 -25.95
N ARG A 56 34.90 7.06 -26.83
CA ARG A 56 35.07 7.17 -28.29
C ARG A 56 35.30 8.62 -28.74
N PHE A 57 34.59 9.57 -28.14
CA PHE A 57 34.75 11.00 -28.42
C PHE A 57 36.15 11.51 -28.02
N LEU A 58 36.61 11.12 -26.83
CA LEU A 58 37.97 11.45 -26.35
C LEU A 58 39.04 10.85 -27.25
N MET A 59 38.90 9.60 -27.70
CA MET A 59 39.81 8.99 -28.68
C MET A 59 39.86 9.74 -30.01
N LEU A 60 38.70 10.10 -30.57
CA LEU A 60 38.62 10.78 -31.87
C LEU A 60 39.18 12.21 -31.80
N THR A 61 38.97 12.90 -30.69
CA THR A 61 39.51 14.25 -30.47
C THR A 61 41.04 14.20 -30.32
N PHE A 62 41.57 13.16 -29.68
CA PHE A 62 43.00 12.93 -29.57
C PHE A 62 43.67 12.61 -30.92
N ILE A 63 43.02 11.79 -31.76
CA ILE A 63 43.49 11.51 -33.12
C ILE A 63 43.51 12.79 -33.97
N PHE A 64 42.49 13.63 -33.83
CA PHE A 64 42.39 14.90 -34.57
C PHE A 64 43.47 15.90 -34.15
N LEU A 65 43.76 16.00 -32.84
CA LEU A 65 44.83 16.84 -32.30
C LEU A 65 46.22 16.33 -32.70
N ALA A 66 46.42 15.01 -32.77
CA ALA A 66 47.65 14.40 -33.25
C ALA A 66 47.89 14.70 -34.74
N MET A 67 46.84 14.72 -35.56
CA MET A 67 46.96 15.08 -36.99
C MET A 67 47.18 16.58 -37.19
N ALA A 68 46.53 17.44 -36.40
CA ALA A 68 46.69 18.90 -36.47
C ALA A 68 48.12 19.38 -36.08
N GLY A 69 48.84 18.62 -35.26
CA GLY A 69 50.23 18.91 -34.86
C GLY A 69 51.32 18.54 -35.88
N SER A 70 50.98 17.84 -36.97
CA SER A 70 51.97 17.30 -37.93
C SER A 70 52.11 18.06 -39.26
N GLY A 71 51.27 19.06 -39.52
CA GLY A 71 51.45 19.98 -40.66
C GLY A 71 51.39 19.36 -42.07
N VAL A 72 50.76 18.19 -42.27
CA VAL A 72 50.63 17.55 -43.60
C VAL A 72 49.17 17.67 -44.12
N PRO A 73 48.92 18.16 -45.35
CA PRO A 73 47.58 18.22 -45.92
C PRO A 73 47.09 16.85 -46.41
N PRO A 74 45.76 16.58 -46.43
CA PRO A 74 45.24 15.26 -46.76
C PRO A 74 45.12 15.06 -48.28
N SER A 75 45.75 14.01 -48.80
CA SER A 75 45.45 13.42 -50.12
C SER A 75 45.22 11.91 -49.97
N PRO A 76 44.46 11.26 -50.89
CA PRO A 76 43.82 9.99 -50.62
C PRO A 76 44.79 8.80 -50.64
N TRP A 77 44.62 7.94 -49.65
CA TRP A 77 45.48 6.79 -49.35
C TRP A 77 45.56 5.76 -50.48
N ARG A 78 46.73 5.64 -51.12
CA ARG A 78 47.20 4.39 -51.76
C ARG A 78 48.71 4.22 -51.56
N GLY A 79 49.07 3.18 -50.79
CA GLY A 79 50.33 2.44 -50.85
C GLY A 79 51.62 3.16 -50.48
N LEU A 80 52.04 3.12 -49.20
CA LEU A 80 53.42 3.37 -48.78
C LEU A 80 53.85 2.41 -47.64
N LYS A 81 54.98 1.72 -47.84
CA LYS A 81 55.69 0.85 -46.88
C LYS A 81 56.35 1.68 -45.76
N PRO A 82 56.58 1.12 -44.55
CA PRO A 82 57.04 1.91 -43.40
C PRO A 82 58.51 2.31 -43.55
N LYS A 83 58.78 3.61 -43.66
CA LYS A 83 60.11 4.18 -43.37
C LYS A 83 60.12 4.73 -41.94
N LYS A 84 61.19 4.41 -41.21
CA LYS A 84 61.47 4.85 -39.84
C LYS A 84 61.45 6.40 -39.76
N LEU A 85 60.60 6.95 -38.90
CA LEU A 85 60.68 8.35 -38.46
C LEU A 85 61.64 8.47 -37.26
N PRO A 86 62.48 9.51 -37.17
CA PRO A 86 63.44 9.68 -36.09
C PRO A 86 62.75 10.17 -34.80
N LEU A 87 63.03 9.49 -33.69
CA LEU A 87 62.66 9.86 -32.33
C LEU A 87 63.57 10.99 -31.84
N SER A 88 63.17 12.25 -32.02
CA SER A 88 63.85 13.38 -31.35
C SER A 88 62.91 14.49 -30.87
N ASN A 89 61.60 14.23 -30.79
CA ASN A 89 60.64 15.17 -30.23
C ASN A 89 60.10 14.66 -28.87
N PRO A 90 60.39 15.35 -27.75
CA PRO A 90 59.97 14.91 -26.40
C PRO A 90 58.44 14.82 -26.25
N VAL A 91 57.67 15.56 -27.05
CA VAL A 91 56.20 15.49 -27.06
C VAL A 91 55.71 14.14 -27.60
N ILE A 92 56.39 13.57 -28.61
CA ILE A 92 56.03 12.28 -29.20
C ILE A 92 56.34 11.13 -28.23
N CYS A 93 57.42 11.22 -27.46
CA CYS A 93 57.75 10.23 -26.43
C CYS A 93 56.73 10.22 -25.28
N ILE A 94 56.25 11.39 -24.85
CA ILE A 94 55.22 11.50 -23.80
C ILE A 94 53.88 10.93 -24.29
N ILE A 95 53.51 11.19 -25.54
CA ILE A 95 52.30 10.63 -26.15
C ILE A 95 52.39 9.11 -26.27
N HIS A 96 53.55 8.56 -26.67
CA HIS A 96 53.74 7.12 -26.74
C HIS A 96 53.68 6.44 -25.36
N ALA A 97 54.27 7.06 -24.33
CA ALA A 97 54.23 6.55 -22.97
C ALA A 97 52.80 6.53 -22.40
N TYR A 98 52.01 7.58 -22.65
CA TYR A 98 50.60 7.63 -22.24
C TYR A 98 49.73 6.61 -22.98
N LEU A 99 49.96 6.42 -24.29
CA LEU A 99 49.23 5.42 -25.06
C LEU A 99 49.53 4.00 -24.57
N HIS A 100 50.79 3.71 -24.23
CA HIS A 100 51.17 2.44 -23.62
C HIS A 100 50.53 2.24 -22.24
N LEU A 101 50.44 3.28 -21.42
CA LEU A 101 49.80 3.21 -20.10
C LEU A 101 48.29 2.95 -20.21
N CYS A 102 47.60 3.61 -21.13
CA CYS A 102 46.17 3.40 -21.39
C CYS A 102 45.88 2.01 -21.95
N ILE A 103 46.70 1.51 -22.88
CA ILE A 103 46.57 0.15 -23.41
C ILE A 103 46.84 -0.88 -22.31
N TYR A 104 47.85 -0.65 -21.47
CA TYR A 104 48.16 -1.53 -20.34
C TYR A 104 47.01 -1.58 -19.32
N MET A 105 46.43 -0.43 -18.95
CA MET A 105 45.26 -0.38 -18.06
C MET A 105 44.03 -1.06 -18.68
N PHE A 106 43.81 -0.90 -19.99
CA PHE A 106 42.72 -1.57 -20.69
C PHE A 106 42.87 -3.10 -20.68
N PHE A 107 44.07 -3.61 -20.97
CA PHE A 107 44.32 -5.06 -20.90
C PHE A 107 44.30 -5.60 -19.46
N HIS A 108 44.69 -4.81 -18.45
CA HIS A 108 44.60 -5.22 -17.05
C HIS A 108 43.14 -5.27 -16.56
N LEU A 109 42.28 -4.32 -16.97
CA LEU A 109 40.84 -4.38 -16.68
C LEU A 109 40.17 -5.59 -17.36
N MET A 110 40.51 -5.86 -18.62
CA MET A 110 39.97 -7.00 -19.37
C MET A 110 40.48 -8.36 -18.82
N ALA A 111 41.67 -8.39 -18.22
CA ALA A 111 42.21 -9.58 -17.58
C ALA A 111 41.57 -9.84 -16.19
N SER A 112 41.22 -8.78 -15.46
CA SER A 112 40.47 -8.83 -14.20
C SER A 112 39.06 -9.42 -14.41
N GLU A 113 38.39 -9.09 -15.52
CA GLU A 113 37.09 -9.67 -15.86
C GLU A 113 37.17 -11.15 -16.27
N ARG A 114 38.31 -11.61 -16.83
CA ARG A 114 38.49 -13.00 -17.26
C ARG A 114 38.88 -13.97 -16.14
N SER A 115 39.49 -13.49 -15.05
CA SER A 115 39.89 -14.35 -13.92
C SER A 115 38.73 -14.74 -12.99
N LEU A 116 37.57 -14.07 -13.11
CA LEU A 116 36.33 -14.40 -12.39
C LEU A 116 35.46 -15.46 -13.08
N ALA A 117 35.85 -15.95 -14.27
CA ALA A 117 35.07 -16.89 -15.09
C ALA A 117 35.45 -18.38 -14.87
N GLY A 118 36.09 -18.71 -13.75
CA GLY A 118 36.55 -20.06 -13.41
C GLY A 118 35.96 -20.60 -12.11
N GLY A 119 34.64 -20.68 -12.00
CA GLY A 119 33.95 -21.24 -10.84
C GLY A 119 32.72 -22.06 -11.26
N LYS A 120 32.49 -23.19 -10.59
CA LYS A 120 31.33 -24.11 -10.77
C LYS A 120 30.07 -23.36 -11.20
N LYS A 121 29.37 -23.84 -12.24
CA LYS A 121 28.05 -23.34 -12.69
C LYS A 121 27.11 -23.15 -11.49
N LYS A 122 27.11 -21.94 -10.91
CA LYS A 122 25.95 -21.40 -10.20
C LYS A 122 24.93 -21.12 -11.28
N GLU A 123 23.73 -21.68 -11.14
CA GLU A 123 22.57 -21.18 -11.87
C GLU A 123 22.48 -19.67 -11.64
N VAL A 124 22.80 -18.89 -12.67
CA VAL A 124 22.50 -17.46 -12.67
C VAL A 124 20.99 -17.37 -12.78
N LYS A 125 20.30 -17.10 -11.65
CA LYS A 125 18.90 -16.66 -11.68
C LYS A 125 18.84 -15.47 -12.63
N LYS A 126 18.26 -15.65 -13.82
CA LYS A 126 17.85 -14.52 -14.65
C LYS A 126 16.89 -13.70 -13.81
N GLU A 127 17.30 -12.53 -13.35
CA GLU A 127 16.41 -11.58 -12.69
C GLU A 127 15.27 -11.28 -13.67
N THR A 128 14.05 -11.55 -13.24
CA THR A 128 12.86 -11.45 -14.11
C THR A 128 12.46 -10.00 -14.40
N GLY A 129 13.19 -9.01 -13.86
CA GLY A 129 12.83 -7.58 -13.90
C GLY A 129 11.61 -7.21 -13.08
N LEU A 130 10.98 -8.17 -12.39
CA LEU A 130 9.75 -8.02 -11.60
C LEU A 130 10.00 -7.97 -10.08
N GLY A 131 11.26 -7.92 -9.64
CA GLY A 131 11.57 -7.85 -8.21
C GLY A 131 11.26 -6.47 -7.62
N LEU A 132 10.97 -6.42 -6.33
CA LEU A 132 10.93 -5.16 -5.59
C LEU A 132 12.34 -4.59 -5.45
N THR A 133 12.47 -3.27 -5.53
CA THR A 133 13.76 -2.60 -5.30
C THR A 133 13.97 -2.29 -3.83
N HIS A 134 12.87 -2.14 -3.07
CA HIS A 134 12.90 -1.85 -1.65
C HIS A 134 12.46 -3.04 -0.80
N ARG A 135 13.19 -3.27 0.30
CA ARG A 135 12.83 -4.28 1.31
C ARG A 135 11.88 -3.73 2.34
N LYS A 136 10.93 -4.54 2.77
CA LYS A 136 9.88 -4.16 3.74
C LYS A 136 10.44 -3.64 5.06
N ALA A 137 11.52 -4.24 5.54
CA ALA A 137 12.15 -3.87 6.82
C ALA A 137 13.02 -2.61 6.73
N GLU A 138 13.54 -2.27 5.55
CA GLU A 138 14.51 -1.18 5.36
C GLU A 138 13.80 0.12 4.93
N ASN A 139 12.88 0.05 3.97
CA ASN A 139 12.12 1.20 3.49
C ASN A 139 10.65 0.83 3.27
N PHE A 140 9.88 0.83 4.35
CA PHE A 140 8.49 0.38 4.35
C PHE A 140 7.57 1.20 3.42
N GLY A 141 7.77 2.52 3.33
CA GLY A 141 6.91 3.40 2.53
C GLY A 141 7.05 3.15 1.03
N GLU A 142 8.30 3.08 0.55
CA GLU A 142 8.58 2.76 -0.85
C GLU A 142 8.25 1.30 -1.18
N TRP A 143 8.57 0.36 -0.28
CA TRP A 143 8.16 -1.04 -0.42
C TRP A 143 6.63 -1.16 -0.60
N TYR A 144 5.84 -0.51 0.24
CA TYR A 144 4.38 -0.57 0.16
C TYR A 144 3.88 -0.03 -1.19
N SER A 145 4.46 1.08 -1.64
CA SER A 145 4.11 1.73 -2.90
C SER A 145 4.44 0.83 -4.10
N GLU A 146 5.63 0.21 -4.11
CA GLU A 146 6.00 -0.76 -5.15
C GLU A 146 5.08 -1.98 -5.15
N VAL A 147 4.73 -2.53 -3.99
CA VAL A 147 3.87 -3.72 -3.90
C VAL A 147 2.50 -3.45 -4.49
N VAL A 148 1.82 -2.36 -4.09
CA VAL A 148 0.44 -2.10 -4.57
C VAL A 148 0.39 -1.74 -6.06
N VAL A 149 1.46 -1.18 -6.63
CA VAL A 149 1.57 -0.90 -8.07
C VAL A 149 1.96 -2.15 -8.85
N ASN A 150 3.05 -2.83 -8.47
CA ASN A 150 3.59 -3.97 -9.20
C ASN A 150 2.69 -5.21 -9.12
N ALA A 151 1.89 -5.34 -8.05
CA ALA A 151 0.84 -6.36 -7.95
C ALA A 151 -0.42 -6.01 -8.76
N GLU A 152 -0.46 -4.83 -9.38
CA GLU A 152 -1.60 -4.30 -10.15
C GLU A 152 -2.86 -4.08 -9.32
N MET A 153 -2.70 -3.67 -8.05
CA MET A 153 -3.82 -3.33 -7.17
C MET A 153 -4.34 -1.93 -7.45
N ILE A 154 -3.44 -0.98 -7.69
CA ILE A 154 -3.77 0.42 -7.93
C ILE A 154 -2.99 1.01 -9.10
N GLU A 155 -3.50 2.13 -9.61
CA GLU A 155 -2.76 3.08 -10.44
C GLU A 155 -2.78 4.45 -9.75
N TYR A 156 -1.66 5.19 -9.80
CA TYR A 156 -1.66 6.57 -9.33
C TYR A 156 -2.49 7.44 -10.28
N TYR A 157 -3.38 8.24 -9.69
CA TYR A 157 -4.17 9.21 -10.45
C TYR A 157 -3.47 10.57 -10.49
N ASP A 158 -3.83 11.41 -11.45
CA ASP A 158 -3.26 12.75 -11.62
C ASP A 158 -3.70 13.72 -10.51
N ILE A 159 -4.85 13.46 -9.88
CA ILE A 159 -5.27 14.13 -8.65
C ILE A 159 -4.61 13.46 -7.44
N SER A 160 -3.71 14.21 -6.78
CA SER A 160 -3.03 13.76 -5.56
C SER A 160 -4.03 13.27 -4.50
N GLY A 161 -3.74 12.10 -3.95
CA GLY A 161 -4.57 11.43 -2.94
C GLY A 161 -5.75 10.64 -3.49
N CYS A 162 -5.92 10.60 -4.81
CA CYS A 162 -6.85 9.69 -5.48
C CYS A 162 -6.08 8.58 -6.19
N TYR A 163 -6.66 7.39 -6.25
CA TYR A 163 -6.05 6.20 -6.81
C TYR A 163 -7.09 5.41 -7.59
N ILE A 164 -6.71 4.88 -8.76
CA ILE A 164 -7.59 3.97 -9.50
C ILE A 164 -7.50 2.60 -8.83
N LEU A 165 -8.62 2.08 -8.35
CA LEU A 165 -8.70 0.71 -7.84
C LEU A 165 -8.84 -0.26 -9.02
N ARG A 166 -7.75 -0.97 -9.35
CA ARG A 166 -7.72 -1.94 -10.45
C ARG A 166 -8.49 -3.21 -10.07
N PRO A 167 -8.84 -4.09 -11.04
CA PRO A 167 -9.62 -5.30 -10.76
C PRO A 167 -9.07 -6.18 -9.63
N TRP A 168 -7.75 -6.22 -9.43
CA TRP A 168 -7.13 -7.01 -8.36
C TRP A 168 -7.51 -6.52 -6.95
N SER A 169 -7.66 -5.21 -6.74
CA SER A 169 -8.12 -4.65 -5.47
C SER A 169 -9.64 -4.61 -5.36
N MET A 170 -10.33 -4.31 -6.45
CA MET A 170 -11.80 -4.32 -6.49
C MET A 170 -12.38 -5.69 -6.18
N ALA A 171 -11.77 -6.78 -6.66
CA ALA A 171 -12.21 -8.13 -6.33
C ALA A 171 -12.17 -8.40 -4.81
N ILE A 172 -11.14 -7.91 -4.10
CA ILE A 172 -11.06 -8.02 -2.64
C ILE A 172 -12.21 -7.25 -1.98
N TRP A 173 -12.49 -6.03 -2.45
CA TRP A 173 -13.59 -5.21 -1.95
C TRP A 173 -14.96 -5.88 -2.17
N GLU A 174 -15.20 -6.43 -3.36
CA GLU A 174 -16.44 -7.13 -3.72
C GLU A 174 -16.67 -8.41 -2.89
N ILE A 175 -15.60 -9.17 -2.63
CA ILE A 175 -15.64 -10.35 -1.76
C ILE A 175 -16.03 -9.97 -0.33
N MET A 176 -15.49 -8.86 0.19
CA MET A 176 -15.88 -8.38 1.53
C MET A 176 -17.32 -7.86 1.55
N GLN A 177 -17.78 -7.25 0.46
CA GLN A 177 -19.10 -6.65 0.35
C GLN A 177 -20.22 -7.70 0.29
N VAL A 178 -20.29 -8.49 -0.79
CA VAL A 178 -21.48 -9.32 -1.09
C VAL A 178 -21.13 -10.69 -1.68
N ARG A 179 -20.00 -10.85 -2.38
CA ARG A 179 -19.94 -11.88 -3.43
C ARG A 179 -18.74 -12.81 -3.39
N VAL A 180 -19.00 -14.10 -3.15
CA VAL A 180 -18.26 -15.19 -3.79
C VAL A 180 -19.17 -15.77 -4.86
N ALA A 181 -19.07 -15.28 -6.09
CA ALA A 181 -19.64 -16.00 -7.23
C ALA A 181 -18.66 -17.11 -7.60
N SER A 182 -18.92 -18.32 -7.14
CA SER A 182 -18.55 -19.49 -7.92
C SER A 182 -19.81 -19.90 -8.70
N ASN A 183 -19.66 -20.17 -10.00
CA ASN A 183 -20.76 -20.63 -10.87
C ASN A 183 -21.17 -22.09 -10.57
N VAL A 184 -21.06 -22.52 -9.30
CA VAL A 184 -21.40 -23.86 -8.84
C VAL A 184 -22.39 -23.71 -7.69
N GLU A 185 -23.53 -24.35 -7.87
CA GLU A 185 -24.81 -24.15 -7.18
C GLU A 185 -24.84 -24.30 -5.64
N ASN A 186 -23.72 -24.46 -4.92
CA ASN A 186 -23.78 -24.93 -3.52
C ASN A 186 -22.73 -24.40 -2.52
N ASN A 187 -21.99 -23.32 -2.76
CA ASN A 187 -21.14 -22.71 -1.70
C ASN A 187 -20.92 -21.20 -1.90
N LEU A 188 -21.97 -20.41 -1.64
CA LEU A 188 -21.84 -18.95 -1.54
C LEU A 188 -21.30 -18.61 -0.14
N GLN A 189 -20.02 -18.23 -0.03
CA GLN A 189 -19.56 -17.48 1.14
C GLN A 189 -19.97 -16.02 0.94
N GLU A 190 -21.24 -15.74 1.23
CA GLU A 190 -21.71 -14.38 1.36
C GLU A 190 -21.42 -13.89 2.79
N PHE A 191 -20.82 -12.71 2.96
CA PHE A 191 -20.43 -12.22 4.28
C PHE A 191 -21.18 -10.97 4.72
N PHE A 192 -20.57 -9.79 4.57
CA PHE A 192 -20.99 -8.62 5.34
C PHE A 192 -22.45 -8.23 5.07
N ASP A 193 -22.85 -8.07 3.81
CA ASP A 193 -24.23 -7.76 3.43
C ASP A 193 -25.28 -8.78 3.93
N PRO A 194 -25.10 -10.09 3.73
CA PRO A 194 -26.00 -11.10 4.30
C PRO A 194 -26.06 -11.10 5.82
N GLU A 195 -24.92 -10.92 6.50
CA GLU A 195 -24.88 -10.87 7.97
C GLU A 195 -25.67 -9.66 8.48
N ILE A 196 -25.51 -8.47 7.90
CA ILE A 196 -26.32 -7.30 8.28
C ILE A 196 -27.80 -7.47 7.87
N LYS A 197 -28.09 -8.19 6.78
CA LYS A 197 -29.48 -8.54 6.38
C LYS A 197 -30.15 -9.49 7.38
N LYS A 198 -29.41 -10.43 7.99
CA LYS A 198 -29.91 -11.26 9.11
C LYS A 198 -30.31 -10.40 10.31
N MET A 199 -29.61 -9.28 10.52
CA MET A 199 -29.94 -8.25 11.52
C MET A 199 -31.07 -7.30 11.08
N LYS A 200 -31.72 -7.57 9.94
CA LYS A 200 -32.81 -6.79 9.32
C LYS A 200 -32.38 -5.39 8.86
N ILE A 201 -31.08 -5.16 8.66
CA ILE A 201 -30.55 -3.92 8.08
C ILE A 201 -30.80 -3.93 6.58
N LYS A 202 -31.29 -2.82 6.03
CA LYS A 202 -31.64 -2.69 4.61
C LYS A 202 -30.68 -1.74 3.91
N ASN A 203 -30.17 -2.17 2.75
CA ASN A 203 -29.40 -1.26 1.91
C ASN A 203 -30.29 -0.15 1.34
N CYS A 204 -29.72 1.05 1.25
CA CYS A 204 -30.31 2.26 0.68
C CYS A 204 -29.20 3.03 -0.07
N TYR A 205 -29.58 4.14 -0.70
CA TYR A 205 -28.60 5.04 -1.32
C TYR A 205 -29.09 6.48 -1.18
N PHE A 206 -28.33 7.29 -0.47
CA PHE A 206 -28.54 8.73 -0.40
C PHE A 206 -27.62 9.47 -1.39
N PRO A 207 -28.05 10.64 -1.90
CA PRO A 207 -27.24 11.43 -2.82
C PRO A 207 -25.86 11.81 -2.28
N LEU A 208 -24.90 11.99 -3.19
CA LEU A 208 -23.55 12.47 -2.89
C LEU A 208 -23.53 13.92 -2.37
N PHE A 209 -24.50 14.72 -2.82
CA PHE A 209 -24.53 16.17 -2.64
C PHE A 209 -25.29 16.59 -1.39
N VAL A 210 -24.73 17.54 -0.65
CA VAL A 210 -25.27 18.09 0.59
C VAL A 210 -25.40 19.60 0.47
N SER A 211 -26.54 20.15 0.89
CA SER A 211 -26.71 21.60 0.89
C SER A 211 -25.97 22.26 2.07
N PRO A 212 -25.46 23.49 1.93
CA PRO A 212 -24.71 24.16 2.99
C PRO A 212 -25.51 24.32 4.28
N GLY A 213 -26.80 24.64 4.16
CA GLY A 213 -27.67 24.89 5.31
C GLY A 213 -27.86 23.66 6.20
N VAL A 214 -27.80 22.45 5.61
CA VAL A 214 -27.91 21.21 6.39
C VAL A 214 -26.56 20.84 7.00
N LEU A 215 -25.46 21.02 6.26
CA LEU A 215 -24.11 20.79 6.78
C LEU A 215 -23.77 21.73 7.96
N GLN A 216 -24.23 22.99 7.91
CA GLN A 216 -24.06 23.95 9.00
C GLN A 216 -24.84 23.61 10.27
N LYS A 217 -25.88 22.77 10.22
CA LYS A 217 -26.54 22.30 11.47
C LYS A 217 -25.59 21.47 12.33
N GLU A 218 -24.61 20.85 11.70
CA GLU A 218 -23.59 20.02 12.35
C GLU A 218 -22.33 20.83 12.71
N LYS A 219 -22.37 22.18 12.66
CA LYS A 219 -21.17 23.03 12.80
C LYS A 219 -20.30 22.68 14.01
N ASP A 220 -20.92 22.40 15.17
CA ASP A 220 -20.19 22.05 16.41
C ASP A 220 -19.48 20.68 16.35
N HIS A 221 -19.88 19.77 15.45
CA HIS A 221 -19.15 18.51 15.17
C HIS A 221 -18.33 18.58 13.87
N VAL A 222 -18.61 19.53 12.98
CA VAL A 222 -17.93 19.77 11.70
C VAL A 222 -16.72 20.70 11.86
N GLU A 223 -16.49 21.37 13.00
CA GLU A 223 -15.30 22.23 13.20
C GLU A 223 -13.97 21.52 12.88
N GLY A 224 -13.87 20.20 13.08
CA GLY A 224 -12.72 19.39 12.66
C GLY A 224 -12.69 19.02 11.17
N PHE A 225 -13.83 18.97 10.49
CA PHE A 225 -14.00 18.55 9.09
C PHE A 225 -14.16 19.70 8.11
N ALA A 226 -14.46 20.92 8.58
CA ALA A 226 -14.65 22.11 7.76
C ALA A 226 -13.55 22.34 6.71
N PRO A 227 -12.24 22.14 6.99
CA PRO A 227 -11.21 22.32 5.97
C PRO A 227 -11.14 21.14 4.97
N GLU A 228 -11.74 19.99 5.28
CA GLU A 228 -11.74 18.78 4.44
C GLU A 228 -12.95 18.69 3.48
N VAL A 229 -13.93 19.59 3.60
CA VAL A 229 -15.14 19.57 2.76
C VAL A 229 -14.82 20.06 1.34
N ALA A 230 -15.07 19.21 0.35
CA ALA A 230 -15.02 19.60 -1.06
C ALA A 230 -16.34 20.26 -1.49
N TRP A 231 -16.25 21.41 -2.18
CA TRP A 231 -17.39 22.20 -2.62
C TRP A 231 -17.50 22.23 -4.14
N VAL A 232 -18.71 21.99 -4.64
CA VAL A 232 -19.11 22.27 -6.03
C VAL A 232 -19.68 23.68 -6.07
N THR A 233 -19.01 24.57 -6.80
CA THR A 233 -19.43 25.98 -6.94
C THR A 233 -19.88 26.33 -8.37
N LYS A 234 -19.64 25.45 -9.34
CA LYS A 234 -19.93 25.67 -10.77
C LYS A 234 -20.63 24.47 -11.41
N SER A 235 -21.47 24.74 -12.41
CA SER A 235 -21.99 23.76 -13.35
C SER A 235 -21.66 24.23 -14.78
N GLY A 236 -20.71 23.56 -15.42
CA GLY A 236 -20.08 24.10 -16.64
C GLY A 236 -19.35 25.41 -16.31
N GLU A 237 -19.67 26.48 -17.04
CA GLU A 237 -19.10 27.82 -16.82
C GLU A 237 -19.97 28.72 -15.91
N SER A 238 -21.15 28.26 -15.50
CA SER A 238 -22.07 29.03 -14.65
C SER A 238 -21.80 28.78 -13.17
N GLU A 239 -21.67 29.86 -12.39
CA GLU A 239 -21.62 29.79 -10.93
C GLU A 239 -22.98 29.34 -10.37
N LEU A 240 -22.96 28.48 -9.35
CA LEU A 240 -24.14 28.11 -8.60
C LEU A 240 -24.51 29.24 -7.64
N GLU A 241 -25.82 29.55 -7.55
CA GLU A 241 -26.33 30.54 -6.59
C GLU A 241 -25.98 30.16 -5.14
N ILE A 242 -26.06 28.85 -4.83
CA ILE A 242 -25.69 28.28 -3.55
C ILE A 242 -24.69 27.15 -3.82
N PRO A 243 -23.48 27.18 -3.25
CA PRO A 243 -22.51 26.11 -3.41
C PRO A 243 -23.03 24.81 -2.78
N ILE A 244 -22.60 23.66 -3.28
CA ILE A 244 -23.07 22.34 -2.82
C ILE A 244 -21.86 21.55 -2.32
N ALA A 245 -21.95 20.97 -1.13
CA ALA A 245 -20.88 20.14 -0.60
C ALA A 245 -20.95 18.71 -1.16
N ILE A 246 -19.79 18.10 -1.38
CA ILE A 246 -19.66 16.65 -1.55
C ILE A 246 -19.61 16.04 -0.15
N ARG A 247 -20.39 14.98 0.12
CA ARG A 247 -20.48 14.40 1.46
C ARG A 247 -19.10 13.95 2.00
N PRO A 248 -18.68 14.43 3.17
CA PRO A 248 -17.58 13.82 3.93
C PRO A 248 -18.05 12.64 4.81
N THR A 249 -19.37 12.58 5.04
CA THR A 249 -20.13 11.56 5.77
C THR A 249 -21.63 11.79 5.54
N SER A 250 -22.52 10.81 5.79
CA SER A 250 -23.95 10.94 5.43
C SER A 250 -24.90 11.29 6.57
N GLU A 251 -24.45 11.56 7.79
CA GLU A 251 -25.32 11.99 8.91
C GLU A 251 -26.22 13.19 8.51
N THR A 252 -25.62 14.25 7.98
CA THR A 252 -26.34 15.44 7.48
C THR A 252 -27.20 15.17 6.26
N VAL A 253 -26.92 14.11 5.49
CA VAL A 253 -27.72 13.72 4.32
C VAL A 253 -28.94 12.91 4.73
N MET A 254 -28.80 12.03 5.72
CA MET A 254 -29.78 11.02 6.10
C MET A 254 -30.75 11.50 7.18
N TYR A 255 -30.24 12.15 8.23
CA TYR A 255 -31.01 12.46 9.44
C TYR A 255 -32.17 13.44 9.27
N PRO A 256 -32.12 14.43 8.34
CA PRO A 256 -33.31 15.22 8.01
C PRO A 256 -34.49 14.40 7.45
N TYR A 257 -34.22 13.20 6.93
CA TYR A 257 -35.24 12.29 6.41
C TYR A 257 -35.67 11.26 7.46
N TYR A 258 -34.78 10.88 8.39
CA TYR A 258 -35.15 10.06 9.54
C TYR A 258 -36.23 10.74 10.38
N SER A 259 -36.13 12.06 10.61
CA SER A 259 -37.18 12.83 11.31
C SER A 259 -38.51 12.94 10.53
N LYS A 260 -38.50 12.62 9.23
CA LYS A 260 -39.72 12.55 8.41
C LYS A 260 -40.34 11.16 8.41
N TRP A 261 -39.51 10.13 8.42
CA TRP A 261 -39.93 8.73 8.32
C TRP A 261 -40.35 8.14 9.67
N ILE A 262 -39.73 8.58 10.76
CA ILE A 262 -40.04 8.10 12.11
C ILE A 262 -41.10 9.03 12.71
N ARG A 263 -42.26 8.46 13.07
CA ARG A 263 -43.38 9.17 13.70
C ARG A 263 -43.79 8.52 15.02
N GLY A 264 -43.85 7.20 15.08
CA GLY A 264 -44.21 6.44 16.27
C GLY A 264 -43.29 5.26 16.54
N HIS A 265 -43.46 4.61 17.69
CA HIS A 265 -42.68 3.43 18.08
C HIS A 265 -42.74 2.28 17.06
N ARG A 266 -43.80 2.21 16.26
CA ARG A 266 -43.99 1.20 15.19
C ARG A 266 -43.06 1.36 14.00
N ASP A 267 -42.46 2.54 13.84
CA ASP A 267 -41.48 2.82 12.78
C ASP A 267 -40.05 2.41 13.20
N LEU A 268 -39.88 1.99 14.46
CA LEU A 268 -38.60 1.60 15.04
C LEU A 268 -38.50 0.07 15.23
N PRO A 269 -37.30 -0.52 15.11
CA PRO A 269 -36.06 0.15 14.74
C PRO A 269 -35.99 0.43 13.23
N LEU A 270 -35.50 1.63 12.86
CA LEU A 270 -35.12 1.94 11.48
C LEU A 270 -33.66 1.56 11.29
N LYS A 271 -33.35 0.67 10.35
CA LYS A 271 -31.99 0.16 10.15
C LYS A 271 -31.57 0.22 8.69
N LEU A 272 -30.67 1.15 8.35
CA LEU A 272 -30.22 1.35 6.97
C LEU A 272 -28.71 1.22 6.84
N ASN A 273 -28.27 0.79 5.65
CA ASN A 273 -26.88 0.72 5.23
C ASN A 273 -26.73 1.32 3.83
N GLN A 274 -25.59 1.89 3.50
CA GLN A 274 -25.26 2.20 2.10
C GLN A 274 -23.79 1.90 1.79
N TRP A 275 -23.55 1.54 0.54
CA TRP A 275 -22.23 1.37 -0.04
C TRP A 275 -21.97 2.51 -1.00
N CYS A 276 -20.89 3.25 -0.77
CA CYS A 276 -20.60 4.40 -1.60
C CYS A 276 -19.17 4.90 -1.46
N ASN A 277 -18.84 5.93 -2.23
CA ASN A 277 -17.64 6.74 -2.03
C ASN A 277 -17.92 7.94 -1.13
N VAL A 278 -16.85 8.41 -0.49
CA VAL A 278 -16.78 9.63 0.30
C VAL A 278 -15.56 10.44 -0.13
N VAL A 279 -15.67 11.77 -0.04
CA VAL A 279 -14.56 12.68 -0.32
C VAL A 279 -14.21 13.47 0.94
N ARG A 280 -12.94 13.39 1.35
CA ARG A 280 -12.33 14.20 2.42
C ARG A 280 -11.01 14.76 1.92
N TRP A 281 -10.89 16.08 1.87
CA TRP A 281 -9.71 16.75 1.35
C TRP A 281 -8.57 16.81 2.38
N GLU A 282 -8.10 15.62 2.76
CA GLU A 282 -7.03 15.42 3.74
C GLU A 282 -5.75 16.20 3.37
N PHE A 283 -5.22 16.95 4.35
CA PHE A 283 -3.99 17.73 4.24
C PHE A 283 -2.72 16.91 4.54
N SER A 284 -2.89 15.77 5.20
CA SER A 284 -1.80 14.83 5.46
C SER A 284 -1.36 14.12 4.18
N ASN A 285 -0.14 13.59 4.18
CA ASN A 285 0.37 12.82 3.03
C ASN A 285 -0.54 11.60 2.77
N PRO A 286 -1.17 11.52 1.58
CA PRO A 286 -2.06 10.41 1.27
C PRO A 286 -1.25 9.13 1.05
N THR A 287 -1.82 8.00 1.45
CA THR A 287 -1.24 6.67 1.28
C THR A 287 -2.31 5.77 0.69
N PRO A 288 -2.04 5.06 -0.44
CA PRO A 288 -3.03 4.19 -1.09
C PRO A 288 -3.74 3.29 -0.09
N PHE A 289 -5.07 3.20 -0.19
CA PHE A 289 -5.98 2.51 0.74
C PHE A 289 -6.06 3.08 2.16
N ILE A 290 -4.92 3.36 2.81
CA ILE A 290 -4.85 3.75 4.23
C ILE A 290 -5.51 5.10 4.48
N ARG A 291 -5.19 6.08 3.63
CA ARG A 291 -5.69 7.45 3.71
C ARG A 291 -5.67 8.06 2.31
N SER A 292 -6.80 7.99 1.62
CA SER A 292 -7.04 8.63 0.33
C SER A 292 -8.09 9.73 0.47
N ARG A 293 -8.09 10.67 -0.48
CA ARG A 293 -9.06 11.76 -0.50
C ARG A 293 -10.44 11.30 -0.95
N GLU A 294 -10.47 10.37 -1.88
CA GLU A 294 -11.66 9.60 -2.23
C GLU A 294 -11.44 8.15 -1.80
N PHE A 295 -12.41 7.55 -1.11
CA PHE A 295 -12.37 6.14 -0.74
C PHE A 295 -13.76 5.52 -0.81
N LEU A 296 -13.78 4.22 -1.12
CA LEU A 296 -14.99 3.42 -0.99
C LEU A 296 -15.16 2.99 0.47
N TRP A 297 -16.39 3.05 0.93
CA TRP A 297 -16.75 2.58 2.25
C TRP A 297 -18.18 2.04 2.29
N GLN A 298 -18.46 1.45 3.42
CA GLN A 298 -19.79 1.12 3.87
C GLN A 298 -20.10 2.03 5.08
N GLU A 299 -21.30 2.60 5.13
CA GLU A 299 -21.81 3.30 6.30
C GLU A 299 -23.23 2.86 6.65
N GLY A 300 -23.43 2.50 7.91
CA GLY A 300 -24.69 2.04 8.45
C GLY A 300 -25.20 3.05 9.46
N HIS A 301 -26.50 3.33 9.41
CA HIS A 301 -27.17 4.27 10.29
C HIS A 301 -28.48 3.66 10.76
N THR A 302 -28.69 3.66 12.07
CA THR A 302 -29.84 3.02 12.69
C THR A 302 -30.44 3.89 13.78
N ALA A 303 -31.72 3.71 14.06
CA ALA A 303 -32.47 4.42 15.08
C ALA A 303 -33.36 3.44 15.85
N PHE A 304 -33.34 3.55 17.17
CA PHE A 304 -33.97 2.66 18.14
C PHE A 304 -34.82 3.44 19.14
N ALA A 305 -35.75 2.74 19.79
CA ALA A 305 -36.57 3.31 20.86
C ALA A 305 -35.77 3.41 22.17
N THR A 306 -34.85 2.49 22.42
CA THR A 306 -34.11 2.36 23.69
C THR A 306 -32.60 2.37 23.51
N LYS A 307 -31.88 2.69 24.59
CA LYS A 307 -30.41 2.68 24.62
C LYS A 307 -29.87 1.25 24.54
N GLU A 308 -30.56 0.32 25.18
CA GLU A 308 -30.17 -1.08 25.28
C GLU A 308 -30.15 -1.76 23.91
N GLU A 309 -31.16 -1.49 23.06
CA GLU A 309 -31.17 -1.98 21.68
C GLU A 309 -30.05 -1.37 20.83
N ALA A 310 -29.79 -0.07 21.00
CA ALA A 310 -28.70 0.62 20.31
C ALA A 310 -27.33 0.05 20.73
N ASP A 311 -27.09 -0.13 22.02
CA ASP A 311 -25.84 -0.68 22.55
C ASP A 311 -25.59 -2.12 22.08
N ALA A 312 -26.64 -2.94 21.99
CA ALA A 312 -26.53 -4.32 21.47
C ALA A 312 -26.03 -4.32 20.02
N GLU A 313 -26.65 -3.51 19.14
CA GLU A 313 -26.23 -3.46 17.73
C GLU A 313 -24.79 -2.93 17.56
N VAL A 314 -24.35 -1.98 18.39
CA VAL A 314 -22.98 -1.47 18.31
C VAL A 314 -21.96 -2.61 18.44
N LEU A 315 -22.18 -3.51 19.39
CA LEU A 315 -21.30 -4.65 19.64
C LEU A 315 -21.45 -5.75 18.59
N ASP A 316 -22.67 -6.02 18.11
CA ASP A 316 -22.91 -6.98 17.02
C ASP A 316 -22.18 -6.57 15.74
N ILE A 317 -22.26 -5.29 15.35
CA ILE A 317 -21.54 -4.77 14.19
C ILE A 317 -20.03 -4.80 14.41
N LEU A 318 -19.56 -4.45 15.61
CA LEU A 318 -18.14 -4.52 15.93
C LEU A 318 -17.59 -5.95 15.81
N GLU A 319 -18.39 -6.96 16.15
CA GLU A 319 -18.06 -8.36 15.93
C GLU A 319 -17.98 -8.70 14.44
N LEU A 320 -18.91 -8.23 13.61
CA LEU A 320 -18.79 -8.39 12.15
C LEU A 320 -17.51 -7.76 11.61
N TYR A 321 -17.09 -6.61 12.13
CA TYR A 321 -15.81 -6.00 11.76
C TYR A 321 -14.59 -6.81 12.22
N ARG A 322 -14.60 -7.37 13.44
CA ARG A 322 -13.56 -8.32 13.85
C ARG A 322 -13.48 -9.49 12.87
N ARG A 323 -14.63 -10.04 12.46
CA ARG A 323 -14.72 -11.14 11.50
C ARG A 323 -14.17 -10.77 10.10
N ILE A 324 -14.41 -9.56 9.60
CA ILE A 324 -13.74 -9.07 8.36
C ILE A 324 -12.23 -9.24 8.49
N TYR A 325 -11.66 -8.68 9.57
CA TYR A 325 -10.22 -8.67 9.75
C TYR A 325 -9.65 -10.06 9.99
N GLU A 326 -10.18 -10.81 10.96
CA GLU A 326 -9.57 -12.06 11.40
C GLU A 326 -9.93 -13.24 10.48
N GLU A 327 -11.21 -13.36 10.10
CA GLU A 327 -11.69 -14.55 9.39
C GLU A 327 -11.44 -14.47 7.88
N TYR A 328 -11.47 -13.27 7.28
CA TYR A 328 -11.30 -13.07 5.84
C TYR A 328 -9.91 -12.54 5.51
N LEU A 329 -9.47 -11.47 6.19
CA LEU A 329 -8.17 -10.85 5.92
C LEU A 329 -7.01 -11.49 6.67
N ALA A 330 -7.27 -12.44 7.58
CA ALA A 330 -6.26 -13.07 8.43
C ALA A 330 -5.41 -12.04 9.22
N VAL A 331 -6.00 -10.90 9.60
CA VAL A 331 -5.35 -9.83 10.36
C VAL A 331 -5.90 -9.81 11.78
N PRO A 332 -5.06 -9.96 12.82
CA PRO A 332 -5.49 -9.87 14.21
C PRO A 332 -5.88 -8.43 14.58
N VAL A 333 -6.97 -8.26 15.31
CA VAL A 333 -7.42 -6.94 15.80
C VAL A 333 -7.74 -6.96 17.28
N ILE A 334 -7.89 -5.78 17.89
CA ILE A 334 -8.32 -5.61 19.28
C ILE A 334 -9.63 -4.84 19.26
N LYS A 335 -10.70 -5.45 19.78
CA LYS A 335 -11.96 -4.76 20.06
C LYS A 335 -11.82 -3.92 21.31
N GLY A 336 -12.23 -2.66 21.25
CA GLY A 336 -12.23 -1.80 22.42
C GLY A 336 -13.05 -0.53 22.25
N LYS A 337 -13.10 0.26 23.31
CA LYS A 337 -13.75 1.56 23.37
C LYS A 337 -12.72 2.69 23.27
N LYS A 338 -12.98 3.69 22.45
CA LYS A 338 -12.15 4.91 22.36
C LYS A 338 -12.25 5.73 23.66
N SER A 339 -11.20 6.49 23.96
CA SER A 339 -11.26 7.52 25.00
C SER A 339 -12.22 8.64 24.61
N GLU A 340 -12.52 9.55 25.54
CA GLU A 340 -13.34 10.72 25.26
C GLU A 340 -12.69 11.67 24.23
N LEU A 341 -11.35 11.79 24.18
CA LEU A 341 -10.67 12.61 23.16
C LEU A 341 -10.58 11.97 21.78
N GLU A 342 -10.59 10.64 21.69
CA GLU A 342 -10.43 9.90 20.43
C GLU A 342 -11.75 9.26 19.93
N LYS A 343 -12.87 9.46 20.64
CA LYS A 343 -14.19 9.05 20.14
C LYS A 343 -14.67 10.01 19.05
N PHE A 344 -15.67 9.58 18.29
CA PHE A 344 -16.38 10.50 17.40
C PHE A 344 -17.10 11.59 18.21
N ALA A 345 -16.83 12.85 17.92
CA ALA A 345 -17.35 14.00 18.67
C ALA A 345 -18.89 14.06 18.70
N GLY A 346 -19.56 13.59 17.65
CA GLY A 346 -21.03 13.48 17.62
C GLY A 346 -21.59 12.29 18.41
N GLY A 347 -20.74 11.38 18.88
CA GLY A 347 -21.15 10.15 19.54
C GLY A 347 -21.21 10.21 21.07
N LEU A 348 -22.11 9.42 21.67
CA LEU A 348 -22.10 9.16 23.11
C LEU A 348 -20.83 8.37 23.47
N TYR A 349 -20.56 7.30 22.76
CA TYR A 349 -19.28 6.57 22.82
C TYR A 349 -18.94 5.94 21.47
N THR A 350 -17.66 5.59 21.29
CA THR A 350 -17.16 4.92 20.08
C THR A 350 -16.46 3.62 20.43
N THR A 351 -16.77 2.57 19.68
CA THR A 351 -16.04 1.31 19.70
C THR A 351 -15.28 1.12 18.40
N SER A 352 -14.15 0.42 18.44
CA SER A 352 -13.31 0.19 17.27
C SER A 352 -12.62 -1.16 17.32
N VAL A 353 -12.20 -1.62 16.14
CA VAL A 353 -11.21 -2.67 15.98
C VAL A 353 -9.87 -2.02 15.63
N GLU A 354 -8.88 -2.21 16.49
CA GLU A 354 -7.52 -1.68 16.31
C GLU A 354 -6.61 -2.77 15.75
N ALA A 355 -5.97 -2.51 14.60
CA ALA A 355 -4.86 -3.29 14.09
C ALA A 355 -3.53 -2.61 14.42
N PHE A 356 -2.43 -3.34 14.27
CA PHE A 356 -1.08 -2.82 14.51
C PHE A 356 -0.15 -3.23 13.38
N ILE A 357 0.71 -2.33 12.94
CA ILE A 357 1.71 -2.56 11.88
C ILE A 357 3.11 -2.65 12.52
N PRO A 358 3.66 -3.86 12.76
CA PRO A 358 4.94 -4.03 13.45
C PRO A 358 6.11 -3.29 12.80
N ASN A 359 6.16 -3.27 11.47
CA ASN A 359 7.26 -2.63 10.73
C ASN A 359 7.36 -1.12 10.97
N THR A 360 6.24 -0.45 11.23
CA THR A 360 6.20 0.99 11.49
C THR A 360 5.99 1.33 12.96
N GLY A 361 5.57 0.37 13.78
CA GLY A 361 5.26 0.60 15.19
C GLY A 361 4.00 1.41 15.41
N ARG A 362 3.06 1.36 14.47
CA ARG A 362 1.87 2.21 14.47
C ARG A 362 0.60 1.38 14.61
N GLY A 363 -0.26 1.82 15.52
CA GLY A 363 -1.66 1.41 15.55
C GLY A 363 -2.43 2.00 14.37
N ILE A 364 -3.46 1.29 13.95
CA ILE A 364 -4.37 1.74 12.90
C ILE A 364 -5.79 1.28 13.20
N GLN A 365 -6.69 2.26 13.29
CA GLN A 365 -8.12 1.98 13.43
C GLN A 365 -8.63 1.35 12.14
N GLY A 366 -9.12 0.11 12.26
CA GLY A 366 -9.58 -0.67 11.13
C GLY A 366 -11.03 -0.37 10.73
N ALA A 367 -11.93 -0.37 11.71
CA ALA A 367 -13.34 -0.03 11.57
C ALA A 367 -13.90 0.54 12.87
N THR A 368 -15.11 1.11 12.81
CA THR A 368 -15.71 1.85 13.91
C THR A 368 -17.21 1.60 14.03
N SER A 369 -17.69 1.48 15.27
CA SER A 369 -19.11 1.38 15.57
C SER A 369 -19.45 2.29 16.74
N HIS A 370 -20.30 3.28 16.48
CA HIS A 370 -20.62 4.39 17.37
C HIS A 370 -22.02 4.21 17.94
N CYS A 371 -22.15 4.37 19.26
CA CYS A 371 -23.44 4.76 19.84
C CYS A 371 -23.50 6.28 19.79
N LEU A 372 -24.39 6.82 18.96
CA LEU A 372 -24.58 8.25 18.82
C LEU A 372 -25.39 8.85 19.95
N GLY A 373 -26.02 8.01 20.76
CA GLY A 373 -26.96 8.43 21.79
C GLY A 373 -28.12 9.19 21.15
N GLN A 374 -28.44 10.34 21.73
CA GLN A 374 -29.51 11.23 21.26
C GLN A 374 -28.96 12.56 20.71
N ASN A 375 -27.64 12.68 20.50
CA ASN A 375 -27.01 13.93 20.07
C ASN A 375 -27.56 14.41 18.71
N PHE A 376 -27.52 13.53 17.71
CA PHE A 376 -28.06 13.80 16.38
C PHE A 376 -29.59 13.85 16.38
N ALA A 377 -30.26 13.03 17.18
CA ALA A 377 -31.72 13.05 17.31
C ALA A 377 -32.21 14.42 17.82
N LYS A 378 -31.49 15.02 18.77
CA LYS A 378 -31.77 16.38 19.25
C LYS A 378 -31.52 17.43 18.17
N MET A 379 -30.40 17.32 17.44
CA MET A 379 -30.01 18.28 16.38
C MET A 379 -30.97 18.27 15.18
N PHE A 380 -31.45 17.10 14.77
CA PHE A 380 -32.33 16.90 13.62
C PHE A 380 -33.80 16.69 13.98
N GLU A 381 -34.14 16.84 15.26
CA GLU A 381 -35.48 16.67 15.83
C GLU A 381 -36.12 15.30 15.50
N ILE A 382 -35.32 14.23 15.54
CA ILE A 382 -35.78 12.87 15.29
C ILE A 382 -36.48 12.34 16.56
N ASN A 383 -37.80 12.51 16.59
CA ASN A 383 -38.66 12.11 17.70
C ASN A 383 -39.65 11.03 17.25
N PHE A 384 -40.18 10.29 18.21
CA PHE A 384 -41.26 9.32 18.00
C PHE A 384 -42.27 9.36 19.16
N GLU A 385 -43.51 8.97 18.88
CA GLU A 385 -44.52 8.69 19.92
C GLU A 385 -44.34 7.27 20.49
N ASN A 386 -44.05 7.16 21.78
CA ASN A 386 -43.87 5.88 22.46
C ASN A 386 -45.21 5.13 22.64
N GLU A 387 -45.19 3.92 23.21
CA GLU A 387 -46.40 3.12 23.43
C GLU A 387 -47.44 3.78 24.35
N LYS A 388 -47.03 4.78 25.14
CA LYS A 388 -47.89 5.55 26.05
C LYS A 388 -48.44 6.84 25.42
N GLY A 389 -48.11 7.12 24.15
CA GLY A 389 -48.50 8.37 23.49
C GLY A 389 -47.59 9.56 23.80
N GLU A 390 -46.45 9.34 24.45
CA GLU A 390 -45.53 10.41 24.85
C GLU A 390 -44.44 10.62 23.78
N LYS A 391 -44.03 11.88 23.58
CA LYS A 391 -42.94 12.22 22.65
C LYS A 391 -41.59 11.86 23.27
N ALA A 392 -40.82 11.01 22.59
CA ALA A 392 -39.46 10.61 22.97
C ALA A 392 -38.48 10.81 21.81
N MET A 393 -37.18 10.87 22.10
CA MET A 393 -36.11 10.93 21.10
C MET A 393 -35.53 9.55 20.83
N VAL A 394 -35.18 9.27 19.58
CA VAL A 394 -34.55 8.00 19.20
C VAL A 394 -33.12 7.89 19.70
N TRP A 395 -32.67 6.67 19.95
CA TRP A 395 -31.26 6.32 20.14
C TRP A 395 -30.66 5.91 18.82
N GLN A 396 -29.53 6.49 18.41
CA GLN A 396 -28.96 6.23 17.09
C GLN A 396 -27.60 5.56 17.17
N ASN A 397 -27.26 4.79 16.13
CA ASN A 397 -25.91 4.33 15.87
C ASN A 397 -25.45 4.75 14.48
N SER A 398 -24.13 4.87 14.32
CA SER A 398 -23.49 4.81 13.00
C SER A 398 -22.27 3.90 13.05
N TRP A 399 -21.96 3.25 11.94
CA TRP A 399 -20.84 2.31 11.86
C TRP A 399 -20.30 2.22 10.44
N ALA A 400 -18.98 2.14 10.31
CA ALA A 400 -18.33 2.14 9.01
C ALA A 400 -17.00 1.37 8.98
N TYR A 401 -16.70 0.84 7.81
CA TYR A 401 -15.36 0.43 7.39
C TYR A 401 -15.11 0.82 5.94
N SER A 402 -13.84 0.96 5.56
CA SER A 402 -13.44 1.41 4.22
C SER A 402 -12.41 0.48 3.57
N THR A 403 -12.01 0.84 2.35
CA THR A 403 -10.90 0.19 1.63
C THR A 403 -9.56 0.24 2.37
N ARG A 404 -9.44 1.00 3.47
CA ARG A 404 -8.32 0.90 4.43
C ARG A 404 -8.03 -0.53 4.86
N THR A 405 -9.08 -1.33 5.04
CA THR A 405 -8.99 -2.77 5.35
C THR A 405 -8.02 -3.51 4.41
N ILE A 406 -8.08 -3.22 3.11
CA ILE A 406 -7.21 -3.81 2.09
C ILE A 406 -5.76 -3.38 2.32
N GLY A 407 -5.51 -2.09 2.54
CA GLY A 407 -4.17 -1.58 2.81
C GLY A 407 -3.54 -2.20 4.06
N VAL A 408 -4.32 -2.36 5.14
CA VAL A 408 -3.85 -3.04 6.36
C VAL A 408 -3.43 -4.47 6.06
N MET A 409 -4.25 -5.22 5.31
CA MET A 409 -3.95 -6.60 4.92
C MET A 409 -2.66 -6.71 4.09
N VAL A 410 -2.44 -5.79 3.14
CA VAL A 410 -1.18 -5.70 2.37
C VAL A 410 0.01 -5.44 3.31
N MET A 411 -0.12 -4.48 4.23
CA MET A 411 0.94 -4.13 5.18
C MET A 411 1.30 -5.27 6.13
N VAL A 412 0.31 -6.06 6.57
CA VAL A 412 0.53 -7.18 7.50
C VAL A 412 1.21 -8.35 6.79
N HIS A 413 0.68 -8.79 5.65
CA HIS A 413 1.09 -10.06 5.02
C HIS A 413 2.17 -9.95 3.96
N GLY A 414 2.27 -8.82 3.25
CA GLY A 414 3.23 -8.66 2.15
C GLY A 414 4.68 -8.90 2.59
N ASP A 415 5.52 -9.33 1.66
CA ASP A 415 6.94 -9.61 1.89
C ASP A 415 7.84 -9.02 0.78
N ASP A 416 9.13 -9.37 0.78
CA ASP A 416 10.10 -8.85 -0.19
C ASP A 416 9.93 -9.44 -1.61
N LYS A 417 8.99 -10.37 -1.81
CA LYS A 417 8.60 -10.87 -3.14
C LYS A 417 7.35 -10.18 -3.70
N GLY A 418 6.60 -9.47 -2.87
CA GLY A 418 5.37 -8.79 -3.25
C GLY A 418 4.20 -9.03 -2.31
N LEU A 419 3.02 -9.05 -2.89
CA LEU A 419 1.77 -9.28 -2.17
C LEU A 419 1.69 -10.71 -1.65
N VAL A 420 0.98 -10.90 -0.53
CA VAL A 420 0.59 -12.22 0.00
C VAL A 420 -0.89 -12.12 0.37
N LEU A 421 -1.76 -12.79 -0.39
CA LEU A 421 -3.20 -12.70 -0.17
C LEU A 421 -3.71 -13.87 0.69
N PRO A 422 -4.59 -13.61 1.68
CA PRO A 422 -5.38 -14.66 2.29
C PRO A 422 -6.30 -15.33 1.25
N PRO A 423 -6.37 -16.68 1.20
CA PRO A 423 -7.18 -17.41 0.22
C PRO A 423 -8.64 -17.00 0.14
N LYS A 424 -9.25 -16.56 1.25
CA LYS A 424 -10.66 -16.15 1.23
C LYS A 424 -10.91 -14.89 0.39
N VAL A 425 -9.93 -13.99 0.29
CA VAL A 425 -10.06 -12.72 -0.46
C VAL A 425 -9.27 -12.66 -1.76
N ALA A 426 -8.45 -13.67 -2.06
CA ALA A 426 -7.71 -13.73 -3.32
C ALA A 426 -8.66 -13.96 -4.52
N SER A 427 -8.65 -13.08 -5.53
CA SER A 427 -9.44 -13.26 -6.76
C SER A 427 -9.09 -14.57 -7.47
N VAL A 428 -7.79 -14.88 -7.57
CA VAL A 428 -7.26 -16.19 -7.98
C VAL A 428 -6.62 -16.84 -6.76
N GLN A 429 -7.16 -17.99 -6.34
CA GLN A 429 -6.62 -18.79 -5.24
C GLN A 429 -5.50 -19.72 -5.72
N VAL A 430 -5.67 -20.26 -6.93
CA VAL A 430 -4.74 -21.23 -7.52
C VAL A 430 -4.40 -20.83 -8.95
N ILE A 431 -3.12 -20.67 -9.25
CA ILE A 431 -2.64 -20.50 -10.62
C ILE A 431 -1.94 -21.76 -11.11
N VAL A 432 -2.40 -22.31 -12.22
CA VAL A 432 -1.85 -23.52 -12.85
C VAL A 432 -0.90 -23.10 -13.99
N ILE A 433 0.34 -23.60 -13.94
CA ILE A 433 1.40 -23.20 -14.86
C ILE A 433 1.97 -24.44 -15.55
N PRO A 434 1.88 -24.54 -16.89
CA PRO A 434 2.54 -25.60 -17.63
C PRO A 434 4.06 -25.41 -17.59
N VAL A 435 4.78 -26.50 -17.40
CA VAL A 435 6.25 -26.53 -17.41
C VAL A 435 6.72 -27.43 -18.57
N PRO A 436 6.54 -27.00 -19.83
CA PRO A 436 6.97 -27.77 -20.97
C PRO A 436 8.49 -27.88 -20.99
N TYR A 437 8.98 -29.05 -21.42
CA TYR A 437 10.39 -29.28 -21.69
C TYR A 437 10.56 -29.69 -23.15
N LYS A 438 11.79 -29.61 -23.67
CA LYS A 438 12.08 -30.04 -25.04
C LYS A 438 11.70 -31.52 -25.20
N ASP A 439 10.99 -31.83 -26.29
CA ASP A 439 10.50 -33.18 -26.64
C ASP A 439 9.42 -33.76 -25.71
N ALA A 440 8.78 -32.92 -24.88
CA ALA A 440 7.65 -33.31 -24.04
C ALA A 440 6.31 -33.29 -24.80
N ASP A 441 5.36 -34.11 -24.34
CA ASP A 441 3.95 -34.04 -24.74
C ASP A 441 3.33 -32.72 -24.25
N THR A 442 3.54 -31.67 -25.02
CA THR A 442 3.11 -30.31 -24.68
C THR A 442 1.59 -30.23 -24.66
N GLN A 443 0.91 -30.90 -25.59
CA GLN A 443 -0.55 -30.91 -25.60
C GLN A 443 -1.10 -31.62 -24.35
N GLY A 444 -0.55 -32.78 -23.99
CA GLY A 444 -0.94 -33.48 -22.76
C GLY A 444 -0.72 -32.66 -21.49
N ILE A 445 0.32 -31.83 -21.42
CA ILE A 445 0.53 -30.91 -20.29
C ILE A 445 -0.58 -29.86 -20.23
N PHE A 446 -0.92 -29.24 -21.36
CA PHE A 446 -1.94 -28.20 -21.43
C PHE A 446 -3.34 -28.76 -21.14
N ASP A 447 -3.63 -29.97 -21.61
CA ASP A 447 -4.87 -30.67 -21.33
C ASP A 447 -4.98 -31.00 -19.83
N ALA A 448 -3.89 -31.45 -19.20
CA ALA A 448 -3.85 -31.69 -17.76
C ALA A 448 -4.01 -30.42 -16.92
N CYS A 449 -3.41 -29.30 -17.35
CA CYS A 449 -3.63 -27.99 -16.72
C CYS A 449 -5.10 -27.58 -16.79
N SER A 450 -5.72 -27.72 -17.96
CA SER A 450 -7.14 -27.39 -18.17
C SER A 450 -8.05 -28.28 -17.33
N ALA A 451 -7.78 -29.59 -17.28
CA ALA A 451 -8.51 -30.53 -16.43
C ALA A 451 -8.36 -30.20 -14.93
N THR A 452 -7.16 -29.80 -14.50
CA THR A 452 -6.89 -29.36 -13.13
C THR A 452 -7.71 -28.12 -12.77
N VAL A 453 -7.74 -27.09 -13.63
CA VAL A 453 -8.56 -25.89 -13.41
C VAL A 453 -10.04 -26.23 -13.33
N ASN A 454 -10.54 -27.08 -14.24
CA ASN A 454 -11.95 -27.48 -14.24
C ASN A 454 -12.31 -28.20 -12.94
N ALA A 455 -11.53 -29.20 -12.53
CA ALA A 455 -11.78 -29.94 -11.29
C ALA A 455 -11.76 -29.05 -10.03
N LEU A 456 -10.84 -28.08 -9.98
CA LEU A 456 -10.78 -27.10 -8.89
C LEU A 456 -11.98 -26.14 -8.92
N SER A 457 -12.36 -25.66 -10.10
CA SER A 457 -13.50 -24.76 -10.28
C SER A 457 -14.82 -25.44 -9.90
N GLU A 458 -15.01 -26.70 -10.27
CA GLU A 458 -16.14 -27.55 -9.85
C GLU A 458 -16.19 -27.73 -8.32
N ALA A 459 -15.03 -27.73 -7.66
CA ALA A 459 -14.92 -27.76 -6.20
C ALA A 459 -15.11 -26.38 -5.53
N GLY A 460 -15.43 -25.34 -6.30
CA GLY A 460 -15.64 -23.97 -5.81
C GLY A 460 -14.34 -23.18 -5.55
N ILE A 461 -13.20 -23.66 -6.04
CA ILE A 461 -11.90 -23.01 -5.90
C ILE A 461 -11.67 -22.10 -7.12
N ARG A 462 -11.29 -20.85 -6.87
CA ARG A 462 -10.99 -19.87 -7.93
C ARG A 462 -9.63 -20.16 -8.55
N ALA A 463 -9.62 -20.99 -9.59
CA ALA A 463 -8.42 -21.43 -10.28
C ALA A 463 -8.33 -20.88 -11.70
N GLU A 464 -7.12 -20.54 -12.14
CA GLU A 464 -6.83 -20.10 -13.51
C GLU A 464 -5.58 -20.80 -14.05
N SER A 465 -5.37 -20.78 -15.37
CA SER A 465 -4.14 -21.25 -16.03
C SER A 465 -3.41 -20.11 -16.73
N ASP A 466 -2.07 -20.10 -16.64
CA ASP A 466 -1.23 -19.16 -17.40
C ASP A 466 -0.56 -19.84 -18.60
N PHE A 467 -1.25 -19.81 -19.74
CA PHE A 467 -0.81 -20.41 -21.00
C PHE A 467 0.02 -19.49 -21.90
N ARG A 468 0.38 -18.28 -21.45
CA ARG A 468 1.18 -17.34 -22.25
C ARG A 468 2.52 -17.97 -22.64
N ASP A 469 2.77 -18.15 -23.93
CA ASP A 469 3.94 -18.85 -24.47
C ASP A 469 5.18 -17.95 -24.56
N ASN A 470 4.97 -16.63 -24.62
CA ASN A 470 6.01 -15.62 -24.66
C ASN A 470 6.78 -15.44 -23.34
N TYR A 471 6.38 -16.13 -22.26
CA TYR A 471 7.03 -16.07 -20.95
C TYR A 471 7.51 -17.43 -20.45
N SER A 472 8.74 -17.47 -19.94
CA SER A 472 9.27 -18.66 -19.27
C SER A 472 8.48 -18.98 -17.99
N PRO A 473 8.41 -20.25 -17.55
CA PRO A 473 7.78 -20.62 -16.28
C PRO A 473 8.30 -19.80 -15.09
N GLY A 474 9.61 -19.59 -15.00
CA GLY A 474 10.21 -18.78 -13.93
C GLY A 474 9.75 -17.32 -13.91
N TRP A 475 9.48 -16.72 -15.06
CA TRP A 475 8.87 -15.38 -15.13
C TRP A 475 7.44 -15.40 -14.59
N LYS A 476 6.64 -16.39 -14.99
CA LYS A 476 5.27 -16.55 -14.53
C LYS A 476 5.24 -16.77 -13.01
N TYR A 477 6.19 -17.53 -12.46
CA TYR A 477 6.32 -17.74 -11.02
C TYR A 477 6.48 -16.41 -10.29
N SER A 478 7.44 -15.58 -10.70
CA SER A 478 7.64 -14.24 -10.12
C SER A 478 6.43 -13.33 -10.29
N HIS A 479 5.78 -13.36 -11.46
CA HIS A 479 4.59 -12.54 -11.73
C HIS A 479 3.44 -12.88 -10.77
N TRP A 480 3.12 -14.16 -10.59
CA TRP A 480 2.03 -14.57 -9.71
C TRP A 480 2.42 -14.53 -8.22
N GLU A 481 3.72 -14.66 -7.88
CA GLU A 481 4.23 -14.39 -6.54
C GLU A 481 4.10 -12.90 -6.18
N MET A 482 4.43 -11.98 -7.09
CA MET A 482 4.24 -10.53 -6.93
C MET A 482 2.78 -10.18 -6.68
N LYS A 483 1.87 -10.80 -7.44
CA LYS A 483 0.41 -10.62 -7.30
C LYS A 483 -0.19 -11.35 -6.09
N GLY A 484 0.60 -12.15 -5.37
CA GLY A 484 0.20 -12.78 -4.12
C GLY A 484 -0.81 -13.91 -4.26
N VAL A 485 -0.87 -14.59 -5.40
CA VAL A 485 -1.72 -15.78 -5.56
C VAL A 485 -1.32 -16.83 -4.51
N PRO A 486 -2.24 -17.31 -3.65
CA PRO A 486 -1.90 -18.15 -2.50
C PRO A 486 -1.18 -19.46 -2.86
N LEU A 487 -1.59 -20.09 -3.97
CA LEU A 487 -1.06 -21.38 -4.39
C LEU A 487 -0.76 -21.39 -5.88
N ARG A 488 0.43 -21.88 -6.24
CA ARG A 488 0.78 -22.18 -7.62
C ARG A 488 0.80 -23.69 -7.80
N ILE A 489 0.22 -24.18 -8.90
CA ILE A 489 0.37 -25.56 -9.36
C ILE A 489 1.28 -25.57 -10.59
N GLU A 490 2.27 -26.44 -10.57
CA GLU A 490 3.22 -26.67 -11.67
C GLU A 490 2.94 -28.07 -12.24
N ILE A 491 2.78 -28.16 -13.57
CA ILE A 491 2.57 -29.44 -14.26
C ILE A 491 3.60 -29.57 -15.38
N GLY A 492 4.53 -30.50 -15.22
CA GLY A 492 5.50 -30.88 -16.23
C GLY A 492 5.43 -32.37 -16.60
N PRO A 493 6.39 -32.85 -17.41
CA PRO A 493 6.39 -34.24 -17.91
C PRO A 493 6.44 -35.28 -16.79
N LYS A 494 7.14 -34.98 -15.68
CA LYS A 494 7.22 -35.87 -14.50
C LYS A 494 5.88 -35.99 -13.78
N ASP A 495 5.15 -34.89 -13.71
CA ASP A 495 3.87 -34.81 -13.01
C ASP A 495 2.80 -35.58 -13.79
N LEU A 496 2.81 -35.47 -15.13
CA LEU A 496 2.00 -36.31 -16.02
C LEU A 496 2.29 -37.80 -15.86
N ALA A 497 3.57 -38.19 -15.91
CA ALA A 497 3.97 -39.59 -15.79
C ALA A 497 3.54 -40.21 -14.45
N ASN A 498 3.56 -39.41 -13.38
CA ASN A 498 3.20 -39.84 -12.03
C ASN A 498 1.72 -39.61 -11.69
N LYS A 499 0.91 -39.04 -12.59
CA LYS A 499 -0.50 -38.66 -12.33
C LYS A 499 -0.66 -37.81 -11.07
N GLN A 500 0.16 -36.78 -10.96
CA GLN A 500 0.18 -35.85 -9.83
C GLN A 500 0.35 -34.42 -10.31
N VAL A 501 0.29 -33.47 -9.38
CA VAL A 501 0.64 -32.07 -9.59
C VAL A 501 1.58 -31.57 -8.49
N ARG A 502 2.46 -30.62 -8.81
CA ARG A 502 3.32 -29.96 -7.82
C ARG A 502 2.65 -28.67 -7.36
N ALA A 503 2.21 -28.60 -6.11
CA ALA A 503 1.70 -27.38 -5.50
C ALA A 503 2.81 -26.64 -4.71
N VAL A 504 2.84 -25.32 -4.82
CA VAL A 504 3.80 -24.42 -4.15
C VAL A 504 3.05 -23.30 -3.46
N ARG A 505 3.27 -23.19 -2.14
CA ARG A 505 2.65 -22.16 -1.29
C ARG A 505 3.34 -20.80 -1.43
N ARG A 506 2.56 -19.72 -1.49
CA ARG A 506 3.07 -18.35 -1.57
C ARG A 506 3.66 -17.83 -0.27
N ASP A 507 3.03 -18.16 0.85
CA ASP A 507 3.35 -17.61 2.18
C ASP A 507 4.68 -18.12 2.74
N ASN A 508 5.07 -19.36 2.43
CA ASN A 508 6.29 -19.97 2.94
C ASN A 508 7.16 -20.70 1.90
N GLY A 509 6.71 -20.81 0.64
CA GLY A 509 7.45 -21.49 -0.43
C GLY A 509 7.47 -23.03 -0.33
N ALA A 510 6.72 -23.62 0.61
CA ALA A 510 6.66 -25.07 0.77
C ALA A 510 6.07 -25.73 -0.48
N LYS A 511 6.61 -26.91 -0.82
CA LYS A 511 6.28 -27.67 -2.02
C LYS A 511 5.70 -29.02 -1.65
N ILE A 512 4.63 -29.42 -2.31
CA ILE A 512 3.97 -30.71 -2.10
C ILE A 512 3.56 -31.31 -3.44
N ASP A 513 3.74 -32.63 -3.59
CA ASP A 513 3.18 -33.38 -4.71
C ASP A 513 1.82 -33.93 -4.29
N ILE A 514 0.80 -33.71 -5.11
CA ILE A 514 -0.59 -34.10 -4.83
C ILE A 514 -1.05 -35.01 -5.96
N ALA A 515 -1.50 -36.21 -5.62
CA ALA A 515 -2.08 -37.12 -6.60
C ALA A 515 -3.34 -36.50 -7.24
N SER A 516 -3.51 -36.67 -8.55
CA SER A 516 -4.65 -36.07 -9.26
C SER A 516 -6.01 -36.54 -8.73
N ALA A 517 -6.07 -37.73 -8.12
CA ALA A 517 -7.28 -38.28 -7.52
C ALA A 517 -7.75 -37.50 -6.27
N ASP A 518 -6.82 -36.91 -5.51
CA ASP A 518 -7.11 -36.22 -4.24
C ASP A 518 -7.07 -34.69 -4.39
N LEU A 519 -6.95 -34.20 -5.63
CA LEU A 519 -6.64 -32.80 -5.96
C LEU A 519 -7.56 -31.80 -5.24
N ALA A 520 -8.88 -31.91 -5.41
CA ALA A 520 -9.82 -30.95 -4.85
C ALA A 520 -9.78 -30.92 -3.31
N VAL A 521 -9.68 -32.09 -2.68
CA VAL A 521 -9.69 -32.23 -1.22
C VAL A 521 -8.42 -31.66 -0.61
N GLU A 522 -7.25 -32.03 -1.14
CA GLU A 522 -5.97 -31.57 -0.60
C GLU A 522 -5.74 -30.08 -0.88
N ILE A 523 -6.15 -29.56 -2.04
CA ILE A 523 -6.02 -28.13 -2.34
C ILE A 523 -6.93 -27.30 -1.42
N LYS A 524 -8.17 -27.72 -1.16
CA LYS A 524 -9.05 -27.04 -0.20
C LYS A 524 -8.42 -26.96 1.19
N LYS A 525 -7.92 -28.09 1.69
CA LYS A 525 -7.20 -28.18 2.97
C LYS A 525 -5.95 -27.29 2.99
N LEU A 526 -5.20 -27.22 1.90
CA LEU A 526 -4.03 -26.34 1.80
C LEU A 526 -4.42 -24.87 1.87
N LEU A 527 -5.49 -24.45 1.19
CA LEU A 527 -5.99 -23.06 1.26
C LEU A 527 -6.46 -22.72 2.68
N ASP A 528 -7.19 -23.60 3.36
CA ASP A 528 -7.59 -23.41 4.76
C ASP A 528 -6.36 -23.28 5.68
N ASN A 529 -5.35 -24.12 5.48
CA ASN A 529 -4.09 -24.06 6.22
C ASN A 529 -3.29 -22.78 5.94
N ILE A 530 -3.31 -22.25 4.71
CA ILE A 530 -2.67 -20.96 4.38
C ILE A 530 -3.38 -19.83 5.12
N GLN A 531 -4.73 -19.81 5.10
CA GLN A 531 -5.51 -18.80 5.81
C GLN A 531 -5.18 -18.77 7.31
N GLN A 532 -5.19 -19.94 7.96
CA GLN A 532 -4.88 -20.05 9.39
C GLN A 532 -3.43 -19.67 9.69
N ASN A 533 -2.47 -20.15 8.88
CA ASN A 533 -1.05 -19.83 9.08
C ASN A 533 -0.76 -18.33 8.97
N LEU A 534 -1.40 -17.63 8.02
CA LEU A 534 -1.27 -16.17 7.91
C LEU A 534 -1.78 -15.47 9.17
N PHE A 535 -2.93 -15.90 9.71
CA PHE A 535 -3.50 -15.34 10.92
C PHE A 535 -2.59 -15.58 12.13
N ASP A 536 -2.14 -16.82 12.34
CA ASP A 536 -1.31 -17.19 13.49
C ASP A 536 0.01 -16.43 13.50
N ILE A 537 0.69 -16.33 12.35
CA ILE A 537 1.94 -15.57 12.22
C ILE A 537 1.70 -14.08 12.47
N ALA A 538 0.64 -13.51 11.90
CA ALA A 538 0.30 -12.10 12.10
C ALA A 538 -0.04 -11.80 13.57
N LYS A 539 -0.81 -12.69 14.21
CA LYS A 539 -1.17 -12.62 15.63
C LYS A 539 0.07 -12.69 16.51
N GLN A 540 0.94 -13.66 16.28
CA GLN A 540 2.19 -13.79 17.03
C GLN A 540 3.04 -12.51 16.92
N LYS A 541 3.26 -11.99 15.70
CA LYS A 541 4.02 -10.76 15.49
C LYS A 541 3.40 -9.56 16.19
N ARG A 542 2.07 -9.44 16.18
CA ARG A 542 1.35 -8.39 16.91
C ARG A 542 1.55 -8.54 18.41
N ASP A 543 1.38 -9.75 18.94
CA ASP A 543 1.51 -10.05 20.38
C ASP A 543 2.93 -9.79 20.90
N GLU A 544 3.97 -10.14 20.14
CA GLU A 544 5.38 -9.83 20.43
C GLU A 544 5.67 -8.30 20.45
N CYS A 545 4.80 -7.51 19.82
CA CYS A 545 4.88 -6.05 19.84
C CYS A 545 4.12 -5.41 21.01
N ILE A 546 3.34 -6.18 21.77
CA ILE A 546 2.65 -5.65 22.95
C ILE A 546 3.63 -5.60 24.13
N GLN A 547 3.69 -4.45 24.79
CA GLN A 547 4.44 -4.27 26.03
C GLN A 547 3.51 -3.72 27.12
N ILE A 548 3.41 -4.46 28.22
CA ILE A 548 2.70 -4.01 29.42
C ILE A 548 3.66 -3.10 30.21
N VAL A 549 3.18 -1.92 30.60
CA VAL A 549 3.96 -0.93 31.36
C VAL A 549 3.15 -0.38 32.52
N HIS A 550 3.83 0.06 33.56
CA HIS A 550 3.23 0.65 34.76
C HIS A 550 3.71 2.06 35.06
N THR A 551 4.81 2.50 34.44
CA THR A 551 5.43 3.79 34.70
C THR A 551 5.64 4.60 33.42
N TRP A 552 5.82 5.91 33.58
CA TRP A 552 6.13 6.81 32.49
C TRP A 552 7.44 6.46 31.77
N ASP A 553 8.47 6.06 32.50
CA ASP A 553 9.78 5.74 31.93
C ASP A 553 9.72 4.47 31.06
N GLU A 554 9.04 3.44 31.54
CA GLU A 554 8.75 2.22 30.77
C GLU A 554 7.95 2.53 29.50
N PHE A 555 6.95 3.41 29.61
CA PHE A 555 6.15 3.85 28.47
C PHE A 555 7.00 4.53 27.40
N VAL A 556 7.88 5.47 27.77
CA VAL A 556 8.77 6.16 26.82
C VAL A 556 9.74 5.18 26.18
N GLN A 557 10.29 4.24 26.94
CA GLN A 557 11.16 3.18 26.41
C GLN A 557 10.43 2.32 25.37
N ALA A 558 9.23 1.83 25.70
CA ALA A 558 8.42 1.00 24.81
C ALA A 558 8.03 1.75 23.53
N LEU A 559 7.67 3.03 23.63
CA LEU A 559 7.31 3.87 22.49
C LEU A 559 8.48 4.08 21.52
N ASN A 560 9.69 4.26 22.06
CA ASN A 560 10.92 4.37 21.27
C ASN A 560 11.30 3.05 20.61
N GLN A 561 10.96 1.92 21.23
CA GLN A 561 11.09 0.58 20.67
C GLN A 561 9.96 0.20 19.69
N ARG A 562 9.09 1.17 19.32
CA ARG A 562 8.00 0.96 18.35
C ARG A 562 7.00 -0.12 18.79
N LYS A 563 6.77 -0.25 20.09
CA LYS A 563 5.82 -1.21 20.68
C LYS A 563 4.40 -0.63 20.72
N MET A 564 3.42 -1.54 20.76
CA MET A 564 2.06 -1.25 21.17
C MET A 564 2.00 -1.40 22.70
N ILE A 565 1.53 -0.38 23.42
CA ILE A 565 1.75 -0.29 24.86
C ILE A 565 0.42 -0.49 25.58
N LEU A 566 0.34 -1.44 26.50
CA LEU A 566 -0.81 -1.61 27.39
C LEU A 566 -0.47 -1.03 28.76
N ALA A 567 -1.19 -0.01 29.20
CA ALA A 567 -0.87 0.72 30.43
C ALA A 567 -2.12 0.97 31.30
N PRO A 568 -2.00 0.95 32.64
CA PRO A 568 -3.08 1.31 33.54
C PRO A 568 -3.29 2.82 33.48
N TRP A 569 -4.52 3.26 33.19
CA TRP A 569 -4.85 4.66 32.93
C TRP A 569 -6.06 5.11 33.76
N CYS A 570 -6.12 6.40 34.10
CA CYS A 570 -7.18 7.00 34.91
C CYS A 570 -8.39 7.47 34.09
N ASP A 571 -8.36 7.36 32.76
CA ASP A 571 -9.46 7.77 31.85
C ASP A 571 -9.79 9.27 31.86
N GLU A 572 -8.78 10.13 32.06
CA GLU A 572 -8.95 11.59 32.08
C GLU A 572 -8.37 12.23 30.82
N GLU A 573 -9.13 13.13 30.19
CA GLU A 573 -8.78 13.81 28.95
C GLU A 573 -7.49 14.63 29.08
N GLU A 574 -7.30 15.33 30.20
CA GLU A 574 -6.10 16.14 30.43
C GLU A 574 -4.83 15.28 30.46
N VAL A 575 -4.93 14.05 30.97
CA VAL A 575 -3.80 13.11 31.02
C VAL A 575 -3.48 12.60 29.62
N GLU A 576 -4.48 12.27 28.80
CA GLU A 576 -4.24 11.88 27.40
C GLU A 576 -3.65 13.04 26.58
N ALA A 577 -4.16 14.27 26.75
CA ALA A 577 -3.63 15.47 26.10
C ALA A 577 -2.17 15.73 26.50
N ASP A 578 -1.84 15.57 27.78
CA ASP A 578 -0.48 15.70 28.30
C ASP A 578 0.46 14.60 27.77
N VAL A 579 0.04 13.33 27.72
CA VAL A 579 0.82 12.25 27.09
C VAL A 579 1.11 12.58 25.62
N LYS A 580 0.12 13.05 24.87
CA LYS A 580 0.26 13.46 23.46
C LYS A 580 1.24 14.63 23.31
N ALA A 581 1.19 15.61 24.21
CA ALA A 581 2.10 16.75 24.20
C ALA A 581 3.54 16.33 24.51
N ARG A 582 3.76 15.53 25.57
CA ARG A 582 5.08 15.08 26.02
C ARG A 582 5.77 14.12 25.05
N THR A 583 5.00 13.40 24.24
CA THR A 583 5.53 12.41 23.27
C THR A 583 5.64 12.95 21.84
N LYS A 584 5.31 14.22 21.62
CA LYS A 584 5.35 14.85 20.30
C LYS A 584 6.79 14.88 19.76
N GLY A 585 6.97 14.37 18.55
CA GLY A 585 8.26 14.35 17.86
C GLY A 585 8.12 14.00 16.38
N GLU A 586 9.24 13.76 15.69
CA GLU A 586 9.29 13.51 14.24
C GLU A 586 8.46 12.29 13.81
N MET A 587 8.45 11.23 14.64
CA MET A 587 7.63 10.03 14.39
C MET A 587 6.16 10.19 14.80
N GLY A 588 5.74 11.37 15.25
CA GLY A 588 4.41 11.63 15.78
C GLY A 588 4.30 11.34 17.28
N ALA A 589 3.18 11.80 17.85
CA ALA A 589 2.84 11.64 19.26
C ALA A 589 2.16 10.29 19.54
N ALA A 590 2.26 9.83 20.78
CA ALA A 590 1.42 8.75 21.29
C ALA A 590 0.02 9.26 21.61
N LYS A 591 -0.96 8.37 21.46
CA LYS A 591 -2.36 8.59 21.84
C LYS A 591 -2.98 7.27 22.27
N THR A 592 -4.19 7.31 22.84
CA THR A 592 -4.93 6.07 23.06
C THR A 592 -5.34 5.44 21.72
N LEU A 593 -5.24 4.13 21.63
CA LEU A 593 -5.73 3.35 20.50
C LEU A 593 -7.15 2.86 20.80
N CYS A 594 -7.30 2.10 21.88
CA CYS A 594 -8.57 1.77 22.51
C CYS A 594 -8.34 1.24 23.93
N SER A 595 -9.37 1.30 24.77
CA SER A 595 -9.46 0.49 25.98
C SER A 595 -10.07 -0.86 25.59
N PRO A 596 -9.33 -1.98 25.66
CA PRO A 596 -9.82 -3.27 25.20
C PRO A 596 -11.01 -3.74 26.04
N PHE A 597 -11.93 -4.49 25.44
CA PHE A 597 -13.03 -5.10 26.20
C PHE A 597 -12.57 -6.26 27.07
N ASP A 598 -11.59 -7.03 26.59
CA ASP A 598 -10.91 -8.03 27.40
C ASP A 598 -9.85 -7.32 28.27
N GLN A 599 -10.23 -6.98 29.50
CA GLN A 599 -9.41 -6.27 30.46
C GLN A 599 -8.64 -7.28 31.33
N PRO A 600 -7.30 -7.18 31.40
CA PRO A 600 -6.54 -7.85 32.45
C PRO A 600 -7.00 -7.40 33.84
N GLU A 601 -6.71 -8.20 34.86
CA GLU A 601 -6.94 -7.80 36.24
C GLU A 601 -6.24 -6.46 36.53
N LEU A 602 -6.95 -5.55 37.19
CA LEU A 602 -6.42 -4.27 37.63
C LEU A 602 -6.42 -4.24 39.16
N PRO A 603 -5.29 -4.58 39.82
CA PRO A 603 -5.22 -4.63 41.28
C PRO A 603 -5.61 -3.31 41.93
N GLU A 604 -6.24 -3.38 43.10
CA GLU A 604 -6.61 -2.20 43.88
C GLU A 604 -5.36 -1.36 44.22
N GLY A 605 -5.47 -0.04 44.12
CA GLY A 605 -4.36 0.88 44.33
C GLY A 605 -3.40 1.01 43.15
N THR A 606 -3.64 0.33 42.03
CA THR A 606 -2.87 0.54 40.78
C THR A 606 -2.95 2.01 40.36
N LYS A 607 -1.79 2.60 40.09
CA LYS A 607 -1.69 4.00 39.67
C LYS A 607 -1.65 4.12 38.16
N CYS A 608 -2.20 5.21 37.65
CA CYS A 608 -2.09 5.63 36.28
C CYS A 608 -0.61 5.85 35.92
N PHE A 609 -0.16 5.21 34.84
CA PHE A 609 1.25 5.24 34.40
C PHE A 609 1.78 6.66 34.17
N ALA A 610 0.89 7.60 33.80
CA ALA A 610 1.23 8.95 33.38
C ALA A 610 1.04 10.01 34.47
N SER A 611 -0.01 9.91 35.30
CA SER A 611 -0.40 10.95 36.26
C SER A 611 -0.22 10.56 37.73
N GLY A 612 -0.04 9.27 38.03
CA GLY A 612 0.04 8.76 39.40
C GLY A 612 -1.30 8.72 40.16
N LYS A 613 -2.40 9.21 39.56
CA LYS A 613 -3.78 9.06 40.07
C LYS A 613 -4.21 7.58 40.08
N PRO A 614 -5.28 7.19 40.80
CA PRO A 614 -5.83 5.83 40.70
C PRO A 614 -6.19 5.49 39.24
N ALA A 615 -5.75 4.33 38.75
CA ALA A 615 -6.13 3.81 37.44
C ALA A 615 -7.54 3.21 37.50
N THR A 616 -8.30 3.35 36.42
CA THR A 616 -9.66 2.83 36.28
C THR A 616 -9.73 1.66 35.31
N LYS A 617 -8.80 1.59 34.35
CA LYS A 617 -8.76 0.55 33.32
C LYS A 617 -7.38 0.41 32.69
N TRP A 618 -7.17 -0.68 31.98
CA TRP A 618 -6.08 -0.84 31.03
C TRP A 618 -6.45 -0.24 29.68
N THR A 619 -5.50 0.44 29.04
CA THR A 619 -5.70 1.06 27.73
C THR A 619 -4.48 0.84 26.84
N TYR A 620 -4.72 0.54 25.57
CA TYR A 620 -3.67 0.49 24.57
C TYR A 620 -3.29 1.90 24.10
N TRP A 621 -2.00 2.14 24.00
CA TRP A 621 -1.38 3.37 23.55
C TRP A 621 -0.36 3.08 22.45
N GLY A 622 -0.11 4.08 21.62
CA GLY A 622 0.96 4.01 20.64
C GLY A 622 0.92 5.22 19.70
N ARG A 623 1.88 5.26 18.77
CA ARG A 623 1.76 6.11 17.59
C ARG A 623 0.72 5.52 16.66
N SER A 624 0.01 6.35 15.90
CA SER A 624 -0.97 5.88 14.91
C SER A 624 -0.63 6.33 13.50
N TYR A 625 -1.31 5.71 12.53
CA TYR A 625 -1.50 6.26 11.19
C TYR A 625 -2.48 7.43 11.17
#